data_AF-S5MHB5-F1
#
_entry.id   AF-S5MHB5-F1
#
_cell.length_a   1.000
_cell.length_b   1.000
_cell.length_c   1.000
_cell.angle_alpha   90.00
_cell.angle_beta   90.00
_cell.angle_gamma   90.00
#
_symmetry.space_group_name_H-M   'P 1'
#
loop_
_entity.id
_entity.type
_entity.pdbx_description
1 polymer ?
#
loop_
_entity_poly.entity_id
_entity_poly.type
_entity_poly.pdbx_seq_one_letter_code
_entity_poly.pdbx_strand_id
1 'polypeptide(L)'
;MIANNIEINQNNFLSFRDKIDYIDQNIYLFKQSIAYNMYNQKQILILDELTANLDSIKKNDIEKLVLSQKGKTAIMVSPNFTEEN
;
A
#
# COMPACT_ATOMS: atom_id res chain seq x y z
N MET A 1 7.89 17.87 1.53
CA MET A 1 6.81 16.95 1.99
C MET A 1 6.86 16.90 3.51
N ILE A 2 5.71 16.86 4.19
CA ILE A 2 5.65 16.86 5.66
C ILE A 2 4.86 15.62 6.11
N ALA A 3 5.38 14.88 7.08
CA ALA A 3 4.68 13.78 7.74
C ALA A 3 4.86 13.90 9.26
N ASN A 4 3.77 13.77 10.03
CA ASN A 4 3.77 13.95 11.50
C ASN A 4 4.47 15.25 11.93
N ASN A 5 4.20 16.36 11.23
CA ASN A 5 4.81 17.67 11.46
C ASN A 5 6.34 17.73 11.27
N ILE A 6 6.95 16.70 10.67
CA ILE A 6 8.37 16.66 10.35
C ILE A 6 8.53 16.83 8.84
N GLU A 7 9.35 17.78 8.43
CA GLU A 7 9.75 17.93 7.03
C GLU A 7 10.63 16.75 6.61
N ILE A 8 10.27 16.12 5.50
CA ILE A 8 11.05 15.04 4.91
C ILE A 8 12.12 15.63 4.01
N ASN A 9 13.36 15.26 4.28
CA ASN A 9 14.57 15.73 3.62
C ASN A 9 15.58 14.58 3.48
N GLN A 10 16.77 14.86 2.94
CA GLN A 10 17.78 13.85 2.66
C GLN A 10 18.24 13.06 3.91
N ASN A 11 18.16 13.67 5.10
CA ASN A 11 18.64 13.05 6.34
C ASN A 11 17.65 12.04 6.93
N ASN A 12 16.35 12.19 6.65
CA ASN A 12 15.29 11.33 7.20
C ASN A 12 14.51 10.54 6.13
N PHE A 13 14.88 10.69 4.85
CA PHE A 13 14.20 10.03 3.75
C PHE A 13 14.20 8.50 3.88
N LEU A 14 15.35 7.89 4.21
CA LEU A 14 15.45 6.44 4.34
C LEU A 14 14.61 5.91 5.51
N SER A 15 14.69 6.55 6.68
CA SER A 15 13.92 6.14 7.86
C SER A 15 12.42 6.40 7.70
N PHE A 16 12.03 7.37 6.87
CA PHE A 16 10.65 7.57 6.47
C PHE A 16 10.19 6.49 5.48
N ARG A 17 10.98 6.19 4.46
CA ARG A 17 10.72 5.13 3.47
C ARG A 17 10.55 3.77 4.15
N ASP A 18 11.32 3.49 5.19
CA ASP A 18 11.22 2.25 5.96
C ASP A 18 9.88 2.07 6.70
N LYS A 19 9.01 3.09 6.72
CA LYS A 19 7.66 3.04 7.30
C LYS A 19 6.55 2.84 6.27
N ILE A 20 6.91 2.77 4.97
CA ILE A 20 5.96 2.66 3.86
C ILE A 20 6.11 1.32 3.15
N ASP A 21 5.01 0.60 3.01
CA ASP A 21 4.84 -0.44 2.01
C ASP A 21 4.15 0.18 0.79
N TYR A 22 4.83 0.21 -0.35
CA TYR A 22 4.28 0.69 -1.63
C TYR A 22 4.15 -0.50 -2.58
N ILE A 23 2.96 -0.66 -3.16
CA ILE A 23 2.69 -1.66 -4.18
C ILE A 23 2.20 -0.93 -5.44
N ASP A 24 3.02 -1.03 -6.50
CA ASP A 24 2.79 -0.46 -7.83
C ASP A 24 1.79 -1.31 -8.62
N GLN A 25 1.07 -0.70 -9.58
CA GLN A 25 0.27 -1.36 -10.60
C GLN A 25 1.06 -2.47 -11.30
N ASN A 26 2.35 -2.25 -11.55
CA ASN A 26 3.28 -3.23 -12.11
C ASN A 26 4.13 -3.88 -11.02
N ILE A 27 3.58 -4.89 -10.35
CA ILE A 27 4.25 -5.59 -9.25
C ILE A 27 5.57 -6.22 -9.72
N TYR A 28 6.65 -5.86 -9.04
CA TYR A 28 7.95 -6.50 -9.17
C TYR A 28 8.17 -7.49 -8.03
N LEU A 29 8.39 -8.76 -8.36
CA LEU A 29 8.75 -9.80 -7.39
C LEU A 29 10.24 -10.09 -7.46
N PHE A 30 10.90 -10.12 -6.30
CA PHE A 30 12.26 -10.61 -6.21
C PHE A 30 12.29 -12.12 -6.46
N LYS A 31 13.39 -12.61 -7.06
CA LYS A 31 13.68 -14.04 -7.25
C LYS A 31 14.02 -14.71 -5.91
N GLN A 32 13.04 -14.73 -5.01
CA GLN A 32 13.04 -15.24 -3.65
C GLN A 32 11.69 -15.92 -3.36
N SER A 33 11.48 -16.40 -2.14
CA SER A 33 10.19 -17.01 -1.76
C SER A 33 9.04 -15.99 -1.75
N ILE A 34 7.80 -16.47 -1.88
CA ILE A 34 6.60 -15.63 -1.73
C ILE A 34 6.61 -14.99 -0.33
N ALA A 35 6.96 -15.77 0.70
CA ALA A 35 7.07 -15.28 2.07
C ALA A 35 8.05 -14.10 2.18
N TYR A 36 9.21 -14.15 1.50
CA TYR A 36 10.16 -13.04 1.47
C TYR A 36 9.55 -11.78 0.83
N ASN A 37 8.84 -11.92 -0.29
CA ASN A 37 8.19 -10.79 -0.96
C ASN A 37 7.01 -10.22 -0.14
N MET A 38 6.37 -11.02 0.72
CA MET A 38 5.28 -10.60 1.61
C MET A 38 5.75 -10.14 2.99
N TYR A 39 7.03 -10.31 3.32
CA TYR A 39 7.56 -10.01 4.64
C TYR A 39 7.78 -8.50 4.79
N ASN A 40 6.72 -7.78 5.13
CA ASN A 40 6.77 -6.49 5.81
C ASN A 40 5.35 -6.09 6.22
N GLN A 41 5.22 -5.54 7.43
CA GLN A 41 3.96 -4.98 7.93
C GLN A 41 4.22 -3.54 8.35
N LYS A 42 4.42 -2.66 7.36
CA LYS A 42 4.71 -1.26 7.63
C LYS A 42 3.45 -0.51 8.09
N GLN A 43 3.68 0.69 8.63
CA GLN A 43 2.63 1.54 9.21
C GLN A 43 1.77 2.20 8.13
N ILE A 44 2.38 2.55 7.00
CA ILE A 44 1.73 3.19 5.87
C ILE A 44 1.72 2.20 4.72
N LEU A 45 0.55 1.92 4.15
CA LEU A 45 0.36 1.11 2.97
C LEU A 45 -0.14 2.00 1.83
N ILE A 46 0.54 1.96 0.69
CA ILE A 46 0.15 2.69 -0.51
C ILE A 46 -0.11 1.66 -1.62
N LEU A 47 -1.32 1.69 -2.17
CA LEU A 47 -1.79 0.78 -3.21
C LEU A 47 -2.09 1.58 -4.47
N ASP A 48 -1.34 1.34 -5.53
CA ASP A 48 -1.45 2.08 -6.79
C ASP A 48 -2.10 1.22 -7.87
N GLU A 49 -3.37 1.50 -8.18
CA GLU A 49 -4.16 0.86 -9.24
C GLU A 49 -4.14 -0.69 -9.27
N LEU A 50 -3.82 -1.35 -8.16
CA LEU A 50 -3.58 -2.80 -8.07
C LEU A 50 -4.76 -3.67 -8.51
N THR A 51 -5.96 -3.10 -8.43
CA THR A 51 -7.21 -3.80 -8.71
C THR A 51 -7.68 -3.63 -10.15
N ALA A 52 -6.95 -2.88 -10.99
CA ALA A 52 -7.31 -2.68 -12.40
C ALA A 52 -7.33 -3.99 -13.22
N ASN A 53 -6.50 -4.97 -12.85
CA ASN A 53 -6.41 -6.29 -13.50
C ASN A 53 -7.20 -7.40 -12.77
N LEU A 54 -7.98 -7.05 -11.75
CA LEU A 54 -8.74 -8.02 -10.93
C LEU A 54 -10.24 -7.91 -11.20
N ASP A 55 -10.93 -9.05 -11.18
CA ASP A 55 -12.40 -9.09 -11.22
C ASP A 55 -13.01 -8.38 -10.01
N SER A 56 -14.21 -7.80 -10.17
CA SER A 56 -14.87 -6.96 -9.16
C SER A 56 -15.03 -7.63 -7.79
N ILE A 57 -15.23 -8.95 -7.74
CA ILE A 57 -15.36 -9.70 -6.47
C ILE A 57 -14.04 -9.65 -5.69
N LYS A 58 -12.91 -9.96 -6.35
CA LYS A 58 -11.59 -10.00 -5.72
C LYS A 58 -11.13 -8.61 -5.27
N LYS A 59 -11.50 -7.58 -6.04
CA LYS A 59 -11.26 -6.18 -5.69
C LYS A 59 -11.88 -5.84 -4.34
N ASN A 60 -13.19 -6.12 -4.17
CA ASN A 60 -13.91 -5.83 -2.93
C ASN A 60 -13.32 -6.58 -1.73
N ASP A 61 -12.91 -7.83 -1.92
CA ASP A 61 -12.29 -8.62 -0.84
C ASP A 61 -10.95 -8.01 -0.38
N ILE A 62 -10.12 -7.54 -1.32
CA ILE A 62 -8.86 -6.86 -1.02
C ILE A 62 -9.11 -5.52 -0.32
N GLU A 63 -10.07 -4.73 -0.81
CA GLU A 63 -10.44 -3.45 -0.19
C GLU A 63 -10.91 -3.64 1.25
N LYS A 64 -11.83 -4.58 1.49
CA LYS A 64 -12.30 -4.92 2.85
C LYS A 64 -11.16 -5.41 3.74
N LEU A 65 -10.26 -6.25 3.21
CA LEU A 65 -9.09 -6.72 3.95
C LEU A 65 -8.19 -5.55 4.37
N VAL A 66 -7.91 -4.62 3.47
CA VAL A 66 -7.08 -3.43 3.75
C VAL A 66 -7.75 -2.54 4.79
N LEU A 67 -9.04 -2.25 4.64
CA LEU A 67 -9.82 -1.42 5.56
C LEU A 67 -9.97 -2.05 6.95
N SER A 68 -9.90 -3.38 7.06
CA SER A 68 -9.96 -4.08 8.36
C SER A 68 -8.70 -3.91 9.22
N GLN A 69 -7.59 -3.44 8.65
CA GLN A 69 -6.30 -3.30 9.35
C GLN A 69 -6.29 -2.09 10.30
N LYS A 70 -6.46 -2.35 11.60
CA LYS A 70 -6.40 -1.29 12.63
C LYS A 70 -4.98 -0.74 12.81
N GLY A 71 -4.87 0.57 13.01
CA GLY A 71 -3.59 1.23 13.34
C GLY A 71 -2.63 1.37 12.17
N LYS A 72 -3.09 1.15 10.93
CA LYS A 72 -2.34 1.42 9.71
C LYS A 72 -3.00 2.55 8.93
N THR A 73 -2.20 3.33 8.22
CA THR A 73 -2.69 4.30 7.24
C THR A 73 -2.65 3.63 5.87
N ALA A 74 -3.80 3.56 5.19
CA ALA A 74 -3.88 3.09 3.81
C ALA A 74 -4.15 4.28 2.87
N ILE A 75 -3.37 4.40 1.80
CA ILE A 75 -3.59 5.33 0.69
C ILE A 75 -3.86 4.47 -0.54
N MET A 76 -5.01 4.65 -1.17
CA MET A 76 -5.44 3.83 -2.31
C MET A 76 -5.71 4.73 -3.51
N VAL A 77 -5.06 4.42 -4.63
CA VAL A 77 -5.30 5.04 -5.94
C VAL A 77 -6.05 4.02 -6.78
N SER A 78 -7.23 4.39 -7.29
CA SER A 78 -8.07 3.50 -8.09
C SER A 78 -8.77 4.30 -9.19
N PRO A 79 -8.81 3.79 -10.43
CA PRO A 79 -9.52 4.45 -11.53
C PRO A 79 -11.05 4.38 -11.37
N ASN A 80 -11.54 3.38 -10.63
CA ASN A 80 -12.96 3.17 -10.34
C ASN A 80 -13.12 3.03 -8.83
N PHE A 81 -13.62 4.08 -8.18
CA PHE A 81 -14.02 4.01 -6.78
C PHE A 81 -15.49 3.61 -6.76
N THR A 82 -15.79 2.40 -6.29
CA THR A 82 -17.17 2.00 -6.00
C THR A 82 -17.53 2.69 -4.68
N GLU A 83 -18.36 3.74 -4.75
CA GLU A 83 -19.01 4.28 -3.57
C GLU A 83 -19.82 3.13 -2.92
N GLU A 84 -19.40 2.67 -1.74
CA GLU A 84 -20.30 1.89 -0.89
C GLU A 84 -21.44 2.82 -0.44
N ASN A 85 -22.68 2.45 -0.81
CA ASN A 85 -23.91 2.92 -0.16
C ASN A 85 -24.02 2.33 1.25
#